data_AF-A0A2J8U6P6-F1
#
_entry.id   AF-A0A2J8U6P6-F1
#
_cell.length_a   1.000
_cell.length_b   1.000
_cell.length_c   1.000
_cell.angle_alpha   90.00
_cell.angle_beta   90.00
_cell.angle_gamma   90.00
#
_symmetry.space_group_name_H-M   'P 1'
#
loop_
_entity.id
_entity.type
_entity.pdbx_description
1 polymer ?
#
loop_
_entity_poly.entity_id
_entity_poly.type
_entity_poly.pdbx_seq_one_letter_code
_entity_poly.pdbx_strand_id
1 'polypeptide(L)'
;MSLLNKPKSEMTPEELQKREEEEFNTGPLSVLTQSVKNNTQVLINCRNNKKLLGRVKAFDRHCNMVLENVKEMWTEVPKSGKGKKKSKPVNKDRYISKMFLRGDSVIVVLRNPLIAGNGICSQSLASGVDSGELGGGSWYQTEWWDQDR
;
A
#
# COMPACT_ATOMS: atom_id res chain seq x y z
N MET A 1 -1.46 -15.35 30.50
CA MET A 1 -0.60 -16.47 30.05
C MET A 1 -1.10 -16.92 28.69
N SER A 2 -0.22 -16.70 27.70
CA SER A 2 -0.29 -16.83 26.23
C SER A 2 -1.54 -17.39 25.52
N LEU A 3 -2.31 -16.49 24.89
CA LEU A 3 -3.19 -16.82 23.74
C LEU A 3 -2.42 -17.42 22.53
N LEU A 4 -1.09 -17.31 22.54
CA LEU A 4 -0.18 -17.87 21.54
C LEU A 4 -0.10 -19.41 21.57
N ASN A 5 -0.40 -20.07 22.70
CA ASN A 5 -0.25 -21.53 22.84
C ASN A 5 -1.55 -22.32 22.57
N LYS A 6 -2.68 -21.64 22.37
CA LYS A 6 -3.94 -22.32 22.04
C LYS A 6 -3.99 -22.65 20.53
N PRO A 7 -4.39 -23.88 20.15
CA PRO A 7 -4.56 -24.23 18.76
C PRO A 7 -5.66 -23.39 18.11
N LYS A 8 -5.47 -22.98 16.85
CA LYS A 8 -6.41 -22.11 16.12
C LYS A 8 -7.81 -22.74 15.96
N SER A 9 -7.94 -24.06 16.14
CA SER A 9 -9.19 -24.81 16.02
C SER A 9 -10.16 -24.64 17.20
N GLU A 10 -9.69 -24.16 18.36
CA GLU A 10 -10.50 -24.10 19.60
C GLU A 10 -10.87 -22.67 20.02
N MET A 11 -10.40 -21.65 19.29
CA MET A 11 -10.70 -20.26 19.62
C MET A 11 -12.03 -19.80 19.01
N THR A 12 -12.71 -18.90 19.72
CA THR A 12 -13.90 -18.23 19.19
C THR A 12 -13.52 -17.29 18.04
N PRO A 13 -14.44 -16.96 17.12
CA PRO A 13 -14.14 -16.07 16.00
C PRO A 13 -13.62 -14.69 16.45
N GLU A 14 -14.12 -14.17 17.57
CA GLU A 14 -13.67 -12.90 18.16
C GLU A 14 -12.24 -12.98 18.69
N GLU A 15 -11.87 -14.09 19.33
CA GLU A 15 -10.51 -14.33 19.81
C GLU A 15 -9.53 -14.51 18.64
N LEU A 16 -9.95 -15.15 17.54
CA LEU A 16 -9.14 -15.22 16.32
C LEU A 16 -8.85 -13.84 15.77
N GLN A 17 -9.86 -12.98 15.63
CA GLN A 17 -9.71 -11.65 15.06
C GLN A 17 -8.77 -10.79 15.90
N LYS A 18 -8.93 -10.82 17.23
CA LYS A 18 -8.05 -10.09 18.15
C LYS A 18 -6.61 -10.57 18.06
N ARG A 19 -6.40 -11.89 17.95
CA ARG A 19 -5.06 -12.46 17.76
C ARG A 19 -4.45 -12.05 16.42
N GLU A 20 -5.24 -12.04 15.35
CA GLU A 20 -4.78 -11.56 14.04
C GLU A 20 -4.39 -10.06 14.09
N GLU A 21 -5.18 -9.22 14.76
CA GLU A 21 -4.85 -7.81 14.98
C GLU A 21 -3.55 -7.63 15.80
N GLU A 22 -3.35 -8.43 16.84
CA GLU A 22 -2.11 -8.43 17.62
C GLU A 22 -0.90 -8.86 16.76
N GLU A 23 -1.06 -9.89 15.93
CA GLU A 23 -0.06 -10.36 14.96
C GLU A 23 0.25 -9.26 13.91
N PHE A 24 -0.75 -8.49 13.47
CA PHE A 24 -0.56 -7.36 12.55
C PHE A 24 0.13 -6.15 13.18
N ASN A 25 -0.05 -5.90 14.49
CA ASN A 25 0.54 -4.75 15.17
C ASN A 25 2.00 -5.03 15.60
N THR A 26 2.31 -6.26 15.99
CA THR A 26 3.63 -6.63 16.52
C THR A 26 4.55 -7.32 15.51
N GLY A 27 4.00 -7.78 14.37
CA GLY A 27 4.73 -8.52 13.35
C GLY A 27 5.35 -7.67 12.22
N PRO A 28 5.95 -8.32 11.20
CA PRO A 28 6.56 -7.65 10.04
C PRO A 28 5.54 -6.87 9.20
N LEU A 29 4.25 -7.21 9.29
CA LEU A 29 3.16 -6.50 8.62
C LEU A 29 2.79 -5.17 9.30
N SER A 30 3.35 -4.88 10.48
CA SER A 30 3.14 -3.60 11.18
C SER A 30 3.49 -2.38 10.34
N VAL A 31 4.41 -2.52 9.39
CA VAL A 31 4.75 -1.46 8.41
C VAL A 31 3.54 -1.08 7.56
N LEU A 32 2.73 -2.06 7.14
CA LEU A 32 1.49 -1.83 6.41
C LEU A 32 0.42 -1.22 7.31
N THR A 33 0.30 -1.73 8.54
CA THR A 33 -0.61 -1.17 9.56
C THR A 33 -0.36 0.31 9.79
N GLN A 34 0.90 0.71 9.97
CA GLN A 34 1.29 2.10 10.11
C GLN A 34 1.02 2.90 8.82
N SER A 35 1.21 2.27 7.66
CA SER A 35 1.00 2.94 6.37
C SER A 35 -0.47 3.24 6.10
N VAL A 36 -1.40 2.37 6.51
CA VAL A 36 -2.85 2.61 6.45
C VAL A 36 -3.25 3.71 7.43
N LYS A 37 -2.81 3.61 8.70
CA LYS A 37 -3.16 4.58 9.75
C LYS A 37 -2.70 6.00 9.41
N ASN A 38 -1.47 6.13 8.94
CA ASN A 38 -0.89 7.43 8.59
C ASN A 38 -1.18 7.83 7.14
N ASN A 39 -1.90 7.00 6.40
CA ASN A 39 -2.16 7.15 4.96
C ASN A 39 -0.87 7.45 4.17
N THR A 40 0.27 6.86 4.55
CA THR A 40 1.57 7.17 3.94
C THR A 40 1.73 6.50 2.59
N GLN A 41 2.54 7.09 1.73
CA GLN A 41 2.85 6.49 0.44
C GLN A 41 3.80 5.30 0.62
N VAL A 42 3.52 4.23 -0.11
CA VAL A 42 4.33 3.02 -0.15
C VAL A 42 4.83 2.78 -1.56
N LEU A 43 6.05 2.26 -1.66
CA LEU A 43 6.62 1.73 -2.89
C LEU A 43 6.58 0.21 -2.83
N ILE A 44 5.90 -0.40 -3.79
CA ILE A 44 5.73 -1.85 -3.90
C ILE A 44 6.46 -2.31 -5.16
N ASN A 45 7.40 -3.24 -4.99
CA ASN A 45 8.03 -3.92 -6.12
C ASN A 45 7.28 -5.21 -6.44
N CYS A 46 6.72 -5.29 -7.64
CA CYS A 46 5.97 -6.45 -8.10
C CYS A 46 6.87 -7.45 -8.83
N ARG A 47 6.44 -8.72 -8.87
CA ARG A 47 7.12 -9.82 -9.60
C ARG A 47 7.30 -9.57 -11.09
N ASN A 48 6.44 -8.75 -11.69
CA ASN A 48 6.50 -8.40 -13.11
C ASN A 48 7.53 -7.28 -13.43
N ASN A 49 8.50 -7.03 -12.53
CA ASN A 49 9.48 -5.94 -12.61
C ASN A 49 8.84 -4.54 -12.77
N LYS A 50 7.61 -4.39 -12.30
CA LYS A 50 6.90 -3.11 -12.23
C LYS A 50 6.92 -2.59 -10.81
N LYS A 51 7.06 -1.28 -10.66
CA LYS A 51 7.04 -0.61 -9.37
C LYS A 51 5.73 0.15 -9.24
N LEU A 52 5.01 -0.07 -8.15
CA LEU A 52 3.79 0.65 -7.82
C LEU A 52 4.09 1.61 -6.69
N LEU A 53 3.75 2.88 -6.88
CA LEU A 53 3.82 3.89 -5.84
C LEU A 53 2.39 4.34 -5.54
N GLY A 54 1.91 4.12 -4.33
CA GLY A 54 0.50 4.41 -4.00
C GLY A 54 0.26 4.48 -2.50
N ARG A 55 -0.99 4.63 -2.09
CA ARG A 55 -1.39 4.59 -0.68
C ARG A 55 -2.23 3.34 -0.43
N VAL A 56 -1.95 2.64 0.66
CA VAL A 56 -2.71 1.43 1.05
C VAL A 56 -3.93 1.88 1.84
N LYS A 57 -5.11 1.42 1.45
CA LYS A 57 -6.35 1.62 2.21
C LYS A 57 -6.70 0.42 3.08
N ALA A 58 -6.50 -0.78 2.56
CA ALA A 58 -6.71 -2.02 3.29
C ALA A 58 -5.67 -3.05 2.88
N PHE A 59 -5.36 -3.97 3.78
CA PHE A 59 -4.51 -5.12 3.51
C PHE A 59 -5.04 -6.36 4.24
N ASP A 60 -4.58 -7.53 3.82
CA ASP A 60 -4.94 -8.84 4.37
C ASP A 60 -3.68 -9.63 4.77
N ARG A 61 -3.85 -10.74 5.48
CA ARG A 61 -2.79 -11.68 5.90
C ARG A 61 -1.97 -12.24 4.74
N HIS A 62 -2.58 -12.38 3.55
CA HIS A 62 -1.88 -12.83 2.35
C HIS A 62 -1.13 -11.69 1.65
N CYS A 63 -1.10 -10.49 2.22
CA CYS A 63 -0.60 -9.27 1.57
C CYS A 63 -1.42 -8.87 0.34
N ASN A 64 -2.69 -9.28 0.24
CA ASN A 64 -3.62 -8.64 -0.69
C ASN A 64 -3.82 -7.19 -0.23
N MET A 65 -3.83 -6.24 -1.16
CA MET A 65 -3.90 -4.82 -0.83
C MET A 65 -4.92 -4.11 -1.71
N VAL A 66 -5.67 -3.20 -1.09
CA VAL A 66 -6.46 -2.19 -1.78
C VAL A 66 -5.64 -0.91 -1.79
N LEU A 67 -5.31 -0.43 -2.99
CA LEU A 67 -4.49 0.74 -3.21
C LEU A 67 -5.30 1.87 -3.84
N GLU A 68 -4.97 3.09 -3.45
CA GLU A 68 -5.49 4.31 -4.07
C GLU A 68 -4.36 5.21 -4.57
N ASN A 69 -4.68 6.02 -5.58
CA ASN A 69 -3.77 6.99 -6.20
C ASN A 69 -2.45 6.33 -6.63
N VAL A 70 -2.55 5.21 -7.36
CA VAL A 70 -1.43 4.38 -7.75
C VAL A 70 -0.76 4.91 -9.00
N LYS A 71 0.54 5.11 -8.91
CA LYS A 71 1.43 5.35 -10.04
C LYS A 71 2.22 4.07 -10.32
N GLU A 72 1.90 3.41 -11.43
CA GLU A 72 2.65 2.26 -11.93
C GLU A 72 3.79 2.76 -12.82
N MET A 73 5.00 2.27 -12.56
CA MET A 73 6.21 2.64 -13.27
C MET A 73 6.89 1.38 -13.80
N TRP A 74 7.20 1.36 -15.10
CA TRP A 74 7.99 0.30 -15.72
C TRP A 74 8.95 0.87 -16.75
N THR A 75 10.01 0.12 -17.03
CA THR A 75 10.98 0.47 -18.07
C THR A 75 10.76 -0.42 -19.27
N GLU A 76 10.57 0.19 -20.43
CA GLU A 76 10.55 -0.54 -21.69
C GLU A 76 11.92 -0.34 -22.36
N VAL A 77 12.58 -1.44 -22.67
CA VAL A 77 13.79 -1.42 -23.52
C VAL A 77 13.31 -1.67 -24.94
N PRO A 78 13.33 -0.67 -25.83
CA PRO A 78 12.90 -0.90 -27.20
C PRO A 78 13.80 -1.97 -27.82
N LYS A 79 13.19 -2.93 -28.52
CA LYS A 79 13.97 -3.91 -29.29
C LYS A 79 14.51 -3.18 -30.52
N SER A 80 15.75 -2.72 -30.43
CA SER A 80 16.46 -2.14 -31.57
C SER A 80 16.58 -3.19 -32.68
N GLY A 81 16.31 -2.79 -33.93
CA GLY A 81 16.48 -3.66 -35.10
C GLY A 81 17.92 -4.14 -35.25
N LYS A 82 18.12 -5.30 -35.90
CA LYS A 82 19.44 -5.91 -36.16
C LYS A 82 20.43 -4.83 -36.65
N GLY A 83 21.50 -4.60 -35.88
CA GLY A 83 22.63 -3.74 -36.27
C GLY A 83 22.68 -2.32 -35.66
N LYS A 84 21.67 -1.87 -34.90
CA LYS A 84 21.71 -0.55 -34.23
C LYS A 84 22.01 -0.68 -32.73
N LYS A 85 22.83 0.23 -32.17
CA LYS A 85 23.14 0.32 -30.72
C LYS A 85 21.85 0.18 -29.89
N LYS A 86 21.92 -0.53 -28.76
CA LYS A 86 20.80 -0.71 -27.82
C LYS A 86 20.18 0.65 -27.53
N SER A 87 18.89 0.80 -27.81
CA SER A 87 18.14 2.03 -27.54
C SER A 87 18.07 2.29 -26.04
N LYS A 88 18.05 3.57 -25.68
CA LYS A 88 17.96 3.99 -24.27
C LYS A 88 16.69 3.41 -23.63
N PRO A 89 16.75 2.92 -22.39
CA PRO A 89 15.56 2.48 -21.67
C PRO A 89 14.60 3.68 -21.52
N VAL A 90 13.33 3.47 -21.86
CA VAL A 90 12.29 4.49 -21.74
C VAL A 90 11.44 4.16 -20.53
N ASN A 91 11.37 5.09 -19.59
CA ASN A 91 10.52 4.97 -18.41
C ASN A 91 9.09 5.35 -18.81
N LYS A 92 8.15 4.45 -18.58
CA LYS A 92 6.71 4.70 -18.75
C LYS A 92 6.04 4.70 -17.39
N ASP A 93 5.07 5.58 -17.25
CA ASP A 93 4.19 5.63 -16.10
C ASP A 93 2.71 5.59 -16.50
N ARG A 94 1.91 4.99 -15.63
CA ARG A 94 0.45 4.97 -15.72
C ARG A 94 -0.13 5.33 -14.36
N TYR A 95 -1.19 6.12 -14.37
CA TYR A 95 -1.94 6.47 -13.17
C TYR A 95 -3.23 5.67 -13.10
N ILE A 96 -3.52 5.13 -11.92
CA ILE A 96 -4.70 4.32 -11.61
C ILE A 96 -5.28 4.84 -10.29
N SER A 97 -6.52 5.31 -10.29
CA SER A 97 -7.14 5.93 -9.11
C SER A 97 -7.40 4.93 -7.99
N LYS A 98 -7.93 3.73 -8.32
CA LYS A 98 -8.21 2.64 -7.38
C LYS A 98 -7.74 1.32 -7.99
N MET A 99 -7.04 0.50 -7.21
CA MET A 99 -6.49 -0.77 -7.68
C MET A 99 -6.51 -1.83 -6.58
N PHE A 100 -6.93 -3.04 -6.94
CA PHE A 100 -6.73 -4.22 -6.10
C PHE A 100 -5.45 -4.95 -6.52
N LEU A 101 -4.55 -5.19 -5.57
CA LEU A 101 -3.31 -5.92 -5.77
C LEU A 101 -3.36 -7.24 -4.99
N ARG A 102 -3.04 -8.34 -5.69
CA ARG A 102 -2.94 -9.67 -5.09
C ARG A 102 -1.57 -9.88 -4.45
N GLY A 103 -1.54 -10.52 -3.29
CA GLY A 103 -0.34 -10.71 -2.49
C GLY A 103 0.75 -11.56 -3.14
N ASP A 104 0.37 -12.52 -3.99
CA ASP A 104 1.33 -13.38 -4.75
C ASP A 104 2.26 -12.57 -5.67
N SER A 105 1.86 -11.35 -6.05
CA SER A 105 2.63 -10.48 -6.94
C SER A 105 3.60 -9.56 -6.19
N VAL A 106 3.47 -9.41 -4.88
CA VAL A 106 4.27 -8.51 -4.06
C VAL A 106 5.60 -9.18 -3.68
N ILE A 107 6.72 -8.52 -3.94
CA ILE A 107 8.04 -9.00 -3.50
C ILE A 107 8.51 -8.21 -2.28
N VAL A 108 8.54 -6.88 -2.40
CA VAL A 108 9.03 -5.99 -1.35
C VAL A 108 8.10 -4.80 -1.22
N VAL A 109 7.78 -4.43 0.02
CA VAL A 109 7.07 -3.20 0.34
C VAL A 109 8.00 -2.29 1.13
N LEU A 110 8.13 -1.06 0.67
CA LEU A 110 8.90 -0.01 1.32
C LEU A 110 7.96 1.12 1.69
N ARG A 111 7.91 1.46 2.98
CA ARG A 111 7.22 2.67 3.44
C ARG A 111 8.09 3.87 3.12
N ASN A 112 7.52 4.88 2.46
CA ASN A 112 8.20 6.15 2.25
C ASN A 112 8.10 7.00 3.53
N PRO A 113 9.22 7.31 4.22
CA PRO A 113 9.18 8.13 5.42
C PRO A 113 8.84 9.61 5.15
N LEU A 114 8.90 10.06 3.89
CA LEU A 114 8.88 11.48 3.51
C LEU A 114 7.48 12.14 3.48
N ILE A 115 6.48 11.58 4.16
CA ILE A 115 5.13 12.18 4.25
C ILE A 115 4.58 12.02 5.67
N ALA A 116 5.40 12.31 6.68
CA ALA A 116 4.98 12.48 8.07
C ALA A 116 5.24 13.90 8.59
N GLY A 117 5.70 14.81 7.72
CA GLY A 117 5.90 16.21 8.04
C GLY A 117 5.86 17.04 6.77
N ASN A 118 5.19 18.18 6.83
CA ASN A 118 5.25 19.21 5.80
C ASN A 118 6.70 19.55 5.42
N GLY A 119 6.95 19.72 4.12
CA GLY A 119 8.27 20.01 3.56
C GLY A 119 9.04 18.71 3.32
N ILE A 120 9.35 18.28 2.11
CA ILE A 120 10.03 18.99 1.02
C ILE A 120 9.69 18.26 -0.28
N CYS A 121 9.65 19.00 -1.40
CA CYS A 121 9.46 18.52 -2.78
C CYS A 121 8.03 18.63 -3.35
N SER A 122 7.41 19.79 -3.16
CA SER A 122 6.63 20.41 -4.23
C SER A 122 7.50 21.49 -4.86
N GLN A 123 8.01 21.26 -6.07
CA GLN A 123 8.30 22.42 -6.93
C GLN A 123 6.99 22.83 -7.61
N SER A 124 6.68 24.11 -7.39
CA SER A 124 5.79 25.00 -8.13
C SER A 124 4.27 24.96 -7.88
N LEU A 125 3.84 26.12 -7.35
CA LEU A 125 2.61 26.87 -7.61
C LEU A 125 1.41 26.73 -6.66
N ALA A 126 1.10 27.90 -6.09
CA ALA A 126 -0.20 28.47 -5.77
C ALA A 126 -0.59 28.57 -4.27
N SER A 127 -0.53 29.83 -3.80
CA SER A 127 -1.48 30.55 -2.93
C SER A 127 -2.17 29.80 -1.78
N GLY A 128 -1.95 30.29 -0.56
CA GLY A 128 -2.53 29.76 0.66
C GLY A 128 -4.02 30.03 0.86
N VAL A 129 -4.60 29.32 1.82
CA VAL A 129 -5.58 29.78 2.81
C VAL A 129 -5.49 28.86 4.04
N ASP A 130 -5.86 29.43 5.17
CA ASP A 130 -5.80 28.97 6.56
C ASP A 130 -6.63 27.72 6.95
N SER A 131 -6.13 27.06 7.99
CA SER A 131 -6.81 26.50 9.18
C SER A 131 -8.06 25.60 9.07
N GLY A 132 -7.99 24.44 9.73
CA GLY A 132 -9.15 23.65 10.14
C GLY A 132 -8.79 22.27 10.71
N GLU A 133 -8.64 22.17 12.03
CA GLU A 133 -8.67 20.90 12.77
C GLU A 133 -10.01 20.19 12.55
N LEU A 134 -10.00 18.88 12.29
CA LEU A 134 -11.13 18.00 12.57
C LEU A 134 -10.65 16.61 13.00
N GLY A 135 -10.80 16.34 14.29
CA GLY A 135 -11.61 15.23 14.80
C GLY A 135 -11.17 13.81 14.47
N GLY A 136 -10.68 13.11 15.49
CA GLY A 136 -10.49 11.66 15.46
C GLY A 136 -11.79 10.90 15.19
N GLY A 137 -11.68 9.85 14.37
CA GLY A 137 -12.71 8.87 14.13
C GLY A 137 -12.07 7.60 13.60
N SER A 138 -11.96 6.58 14.45
CA SER A 138 -11.52 5.23 14.09
C SER A 138 -12.64 4.55 13.30
N TRP A 139 -12.58 4.61 11.97
CA TRP A 139 -13.46 3.85 11.08
C TRP A 139 -12.71 2.63 10.55
N TYR A 140 -12.64 1.58 11.37
CA TYR A 140 -12.36 0.24 10.86
C TYR A 140 -13.70 -0.48 10.64
N GLN A 141 -13.92 -0.86 9.38
CA GLN A 141 -14.43 -2.17 9.00
C GLN A 141 -15.92 -2.48 9.31
N THR A 142 -16.86 -1.92 8.52
CA THR A 142 -18.12 -2.66 8.21
C THR A 142 -18.91 -2.26 6.94
N GLU A 143 -18.60 -1.20 6.18
CA GLU A 143 -19.50 -0.75 5.10
C GLU A 143 -18.84 -0.63 3.71
N TRP A 144 -18.30 -1.72 3.16
CA TRP A 144 -17.78 -1.72 1.77
C TRP A 144 -18.13 -2.97 0.94
N TRP A 145 -19.08 -3.81 1.40
CA TRP A 145 -19.45 -5.05 0.70
C TRP A 145 -20.90 -5.12 0.19
N ASP A 146 -21.64 -4.01 0.13
CA ASP A 146 -23.06 -4.05 -0.28
C ASP A 146 -23.47 -2.94 -1.26
N GLN A 147 -22.59 -2.60 -2.20
CA GLN A 147 -22.90 -1.62 -3.25
C GLN A 147 -22.25 -1.94 -4.59
N ASP A 148 -22.34 -3.20 -5.02
CA ASP A 148 -22.14 -3.61 -6.43
C ASP A 148 -22.77 -5.00 -6.65
N ARG A 149 -24.10 -5.09 -6.57
CA ARG A 149 -24.89 -6.19 -7.12
C ARG A 149 -26.08 -5.66 -7.90
#